data_AF-A0A3D0LYZ0-F1
#
_entry.id   AF-A0A3D0LYZ0-F1
#
_cell.length_a   1.000
_cell.length_b   1.000
_cell.length_c   1.000
_cell.angle_alpha   90.00
_cell.angle_beta   90.00
_cell.angle_gamma   90.00
#
_symmetry.space_group_name_H-M   'P 1'
#
loop_
_entity.id
_entity.type
_entity.pdbx_description
1 polymer ?
#
loop_
_entity_poly.entity_id
_entity_poly.type
_entity_poly.pdbx_seq_one_letter_code
_entity_poly.pdbx_strand_id
1 'polypeptide(L)'
;MDTLWTKFTNDLMSRMKENCKMLVIGTRWSVWDPLGRLEAQYEGKKKAKFVKIPALDINGNSNFEYKYGVGFSTKHFKMLKDSMDDISWRSIYQQEPIEREGVLYHEDDLQYFNGDLPKDKEPDAIVAVCDSKGQGRDYVSAPCGVIYGDLVYIPAWVFNNGLPDVTKPLVANMCLKHNVSRLDVEMNNGGDYYADGVNQLIRGGGGYTSIREFFTSTNKITKIVTESDFVKKHFVFLNPQSPNTPKEYKDAMRNVLGFTVTGKSKHDDAPDSLAMLSQLVKDLSGMEVRIVDRRSLPL
;
A
#
# COMPACT_ATOMS: atom_id res chain seq x y z
N MET A 1 16.96 -10.16 -20.86
CA MET A 1 16.86 -8.71 -21.17
C MET A 1 18.21 -8.09 -21.53
N ASP A 2 19.32 -8.58 -20.98
CA ASP A 2 20.66 -8.02 -21.27
C ASP A 2 21.07 -8.08 -22.73
N THR A 3 20.73 -9.14 -23.47
CA THR A 3 21.01 -9.20 -24.91
C THR A 3 20.34 -8.08 -25.71
N LEU A 4 19.11 -7.70 -25.34
CA LEU A 4 18.39 -6.59 -25.96
C LEU A 4 19.01 -5.25 -25.60
N TRP A 5 19.43 -5.11 -24.33
CA TRP A 5 20.17 -3.93 -23.88
C TRP A 5 21.52 -3.77 -24.59
N THR A 6 22.29 -4.86 -24.73
CA THR A 6 23.56 -4.85 -25.45
C THR A 6 23.38 -4.43 -26.90
N LYS A 7 22.35 -4.91 -27.60
CA LYS A 7 22.02 -4.43 -28.95
C LYS A 7 21.68 -2.94 -28.95
N PHE A 8 20.84 -2.50 -28.01
CA PHE A 8 20.49 -1.08 -27.89
C PHE A 8 21.72 -0.19 -27.66
N THR A 9 22.62 -0.56 -26.76
CA THR A 9 23.82 0.24 -26.49
C THR A 9 24.85 0.16 -27.61
N ASN A 10 25.10 -1.03 -28.16
CA ASN A 10 26.18 -1.25 -29.12
C ASN A 10 25.78 -0.84 -30.53
N ASP A 11 24.51 -1.01 -30.93
CA ASP A 11 24.09 -0.73 -32.29
C ASP A 11 23.49 0.67 -32.43
N LEU A 12 22.68 1.11 -31.45
CA LEU A 12 22.06 2.44 -31.48
C LEU A 12 22.96 3.49 -30.80
N MET A 13 23.24 3.34 -29.50
CA MET A 13 23.88 4.41 -28.72
C MET A 13 25.32 4.68 -29.17
N SER A 14 26.11 3.65 -29.48
CA SER A 14 27.51 3.83 -29.93
C SER A 14 27.64 4.60 -31.25
N ARG A 15 26.57 4.59 -32.07
CA ARG A 15 26.52 5.25 -33.38
C ARG A 15 25.81 6.60 -33.34
N MET A 16 25.26 6.99 -32.19
CA MET A 16 24.65 8.29 -32.02
C MET A 16 25.71 9.39 -32.08
N LYS A 17 25.53 10.32 -33.02
CA LYS A 17 26.36 11.54 -33.10
C LYS A 17 26.06 12.48 -31.94
N GLU A 18 27.02 13.34 -31.62
CA GLU A 18 26.84 14.40 -30.64
C GLU A 18 25.57 15.23 -30.92
N ASN A 19 24.85 15.60 -29.86
CA ASN A 19 23.58 16.35 -29.90
C ASN A 19 22.40 15.67 -30.62
N CYS A 20 22.52 14.39 -31.01
CA CYS A 20 21.40 13.64 -31.56
C CYS A 20 20.30 13.44 -30.50
N LYS A 21 19.04 13.71 -30.87
CA LYS A 21 17.88 13.43 -30.02
C LYS A 21 17.45 11.98 -30.18
N MET A 22 17.16 11.31 -29.07
CA MET A 22 16.68 9.94 -29.05
C MET A 22 15.20 9.91 -28.67
N LEU A 23 14.40 9.23 -29.48
CA LEU A 23 13.01 8.91 -29.19
C LEU A 23 12.87 7.38 -29.17
N VAL A 24 12.55 6.83 -28.00
CA VAL A 24 12.31 5.40 -27.82
C VAL A 24 10.85 5.22 -27.47
N ILE A 25 10.15 4.40 -28.25
CA ILE A 25 8.73 4.09 -28.06
C ILE A 25 8.61 2.59 -27.98
N GLY A 26 7.90 2.10 -26.97
CA GLY A 26 7.65 0.68 -26.81
C GLY A 26 6.81 0.41 -25.58
N THR A 27 6.26 -0.80 -25.54
CA THR A 27 5.55 -1.33 -24.38
C THR A 27 6.55 -1.71 -23.30
N ARG A 28 6.29 -1.32 -22.05
CA ARG A 28 7.08 -1.77 -20.92
C ARG A 28 6.82 -3.25 -20.62
N TRP A 29 7.89 -4.03 -20.54
CA TRP A 29 7.82 -5.45 -20.17
C TRP A 29 8.54 -5.74 -18.87
N SER A 30 9.53 -4.91 -18.53
CA SER A 30 10.36 -5.07 -17.35
C SER A 30 10.99 -3.72 -17.00
N VAL A 31 11.38 -3.51 -15.75
CA VAL A 31 12.24 -2.36 -15.43
C VAL A 31 13.65 -2.49 -16.05
N TRP A 32 14.07 -3.71 -16.39
CA TRP A 32 15.33 -3.98 -17.08
C TRP A 32 15.25 -3.89 -18.60
N ASP A 33 14.08 -3.60 -19.16
CA ASP A 33 13.99 -3.31 -20.57
C ASP A 33 14.74 -2.02 -20.93
N PRO A 34 15.10 -1.80 -22.21
CA PRO A 34 15.84 -0.60 -22.60
C PRO A 34 15.17 0.70 -22.17
N LEU A 35 13.83 0.78 -22.15
CA LEU A 35 13.10 1.96 -21.72
C LEU A 35 13.22 2.17 -20.20
N GLY A 36 13.12 1.10 -19.40
CA GLY A 36 13.28 1.14 -17.96
C GLY A 36 14.70 1.50 -17.52
N ARG A 37 15.72 0.96 -18.20
CA ARG A 37 17.13 1.32 -17.96
C ARG A 37 17.42 2.78 -18.32
N LEU A 38 16.87 3.27 -19.43
CA LEU A 38 16.97 4.69 -19.79
C LEU A 38 16.25 5.60 -18.79
N GLU A 39 15.06 5.19 -18.34
CA GLU A 39 14.34 5.91 -17.28
C GLU A 39 15.20 6.02 -16.03
N ALA A 40 15.73 4.90 -15.51
CA ALA A 40 16.60 4.91 -14.34
C ALA A 40 17.87 5.75 -14.52
N GLN A 41 18.50 5.74 -15.71
CA GLN A 41 19.76 6.44 -15.97
C GLN A 41 19.60 7.96 -16.16
N TYR A 42 18.44 8.41 -16.65
CA TYR A 42 18.20 9.81 -17.02
C TYR A 42 17.05 10.47 -16.26
N GLU A 43 16.44 9.79 -15.29
CA GLU A 43 15.46 10.38 -14.38
C GLU A 43 16.00 11.67 -13.73
N GLY A 44 15.16 12.70 -13.64
CA GLY A 44 15.53 14.00 -13.05
C GLY A 44 16.43 14.89 -13.92
N LYS A 45 16.96 14.41 -15.05
CA LYS A 45 17.76 15.25 -15.95
C LYS A 45 16.85 16.15 -16.79
N LYS A 46 17.13 17.47 -16.80
CA LYS A 46 16.37 18.49 -17.56
C LYS A 46 16.16 18.19 -19.05
N LYS A 47 17.05 17.40 -19.67
CA LYS A 47 17.00 17.06 -21.11
C LYS A 47 16.27 15.75 -21.42
N ALA A 48 15.81 15.01 -20.40
CA ALA A 48 15.10 13.75 -20.58
C ALA A 48 13.63 13.92 -20.20
N LYS A 49 12.73 13.35 -21.01
CA LYS A 49 11.28 13.33 -20.74
C LYS A 49 10.76 11.92 -20.93
N PHE A 50 10.14 11.39 -19.88
CA PHE A 50 9.49 10.08 -19.90
C PHE A 50 7.98 10.30 -19.83
N VAL A 51 7.25 9.66 -20.75
CA VAL A 51 5.79 9.73 -20.82
C VAL A 51 5.27 8.29 -20.80
N LYS A 52 4.42 7.99 -19.81
CA LYS A 52 3.74 6.70 -19.67
C LYS A 52 2.25 6.93 -19.91
N ILE A 53 1.67 6.18 -20.83
CA ILE A 53 0.25 6.27 -21.18
C ILE A 53 -0.38 4.92 -20.83
N PRO A 54 -1.14 4.82 -19.73
CA PRO A 54 -1.81 3.59 -19.36
C PRO A 54 -2.98 3.29 -20.30
N ALA A 55 -3.31 2.01 -20.49
CA ALA A 55 -4.46 1.58 -21.28
C ALA A 55 -5.78 2.13 -20.72
N LEU A 56 -5.97 2.05 -19.40
CA LEU A 56 -7.12 2.60 -18.69
C LEU A 56 -6.69 3.77 -17.80
N ASP A 57 -7.47 4.84 -17.75
CA ASP A 57 -7.28 5.96 -16.83
C ASP A 57 -7.74 5.60 -15.40
N ILE A 58 -7.59 6.56 -14.47
CA ILE A 58 -7.99 6.40 -13.07
C ILE A 58 -9.51 6.16 -12.88
N ASN A 59 -10.32 6.54 -13.86
CA ASN A 59 -11.78 6.32 -13.86
C ASN A 59 -12.15 5.01 -14.57
N GLY A 60 -11.18 4.26 -15.08
CA GLY A 60 -11.37 3.01 -15.81
C GLY A 60 -11.83 3.19 -17.25
N ASN A 61 -11.60 4.37 -17.86
CA ASN A 61 -11.86 4.65 -19.27
C ASN A 61 -10.61 4.44 -20.11
N SER A 62 -10.75 4.04 -21.37
CA SER A 62 -9.62 3.85 -22.27
C SER A 62 -8.98 5.18 -22.68
N ASN A 63 -7.66 5.30 -22.52
CA ASN A 63 -6.87 6.41 -23.10
C ASN A 63 -6.68 6.29 -24.61
N PHE A 64 -7.12 5.18 -25.20
CA PHE A 64 -6.96 4.84 -26.60
C PHE A 64 -8.30 4.75 -27.34
N GLU A 65 -9.37 5.33 -26.78
CA GLU A 65 -10.68 5.37 -27.42
C GLU A 65 -10.77 6.55 -28.40
N TYR A 66 -10.43 6.27 -29.67
CA TYR A 66 -10.35 7.26 -30.73
C TYR A 66 -11.63 7.35 -31.57
N LYS A 67 -11.84 8.52 -32.19
CA LYS A 67 -12.93 8.72 -33.17
C LYS A 67 -12.82 7.69 -34.29
N TYR A 68 -13.97 7.32 -34.86
CA TYR A 68 -14.09 6.37 -35.97
C TYR A 68 -13.67 4.92 -35.64
N GLY A 69 -13.54 4.56 -34.35
CA GLY A 69 -13.35 3.16 -33.94
C GLY A 69 -11.97 2.58 -34.25
N VAL A 70 -10.97 3.42 -34.52
CA VAL A 70 -9.58 3.00 -34.83
C VAL A 70 -8.71 2.79 -33.58
N GLY A 71 -9.32 2.85 -32.41
CA GLY A 71 -8.67 2.70 -31.11
C GLY A 71 -9.15 1.48 -30.33
N PHE A 72 -8.74 1.40 -29.07
CA PHE A 72 -9.17 0.34 -28.16
C PHE A 72 -10.27 0.87 -27.25
N SER A 73 -11.43 0.21 -27.26
CA SER A 73 -12.53 0.60 -26.38
C SER A 73 -12.26 0.23 -24.93
N THR A 74 -12.92 0.94 -24.02
CA THR A 74 -12.92 0.61 -22.59
C THR A 74 -13.34 -0.84 -22.33
N LYS A 75 -14.36 -1.33 -23.05
CA LYS A 75 -14.85 -2.71 -22.93
C LYS A 75 -13.78 -3.74 -23.33
N HIS A 76 -13.02 -3.46 -24.38
CA HIS A 76 -11.95 -4.34 -24.83
C HIS A 76 -10.83 -4.46 -23.79
N PHE A 77 -10.39 -3.34 -23.22
CA PHE A 77 -9.37 -3.37 -22.17
C PHE A 77 -9.83 -4.04 -20.89
N LYS A 78 -11.10 -3.90 -20.50
CA LYS A 78 -11.65 -4.65 -19.37
C LYS A 78 -11.64 -6.17 -19.63
N MET A 79 -12.03 -6.59 -20.83
CA MET A 79 -11.95 -8.00 -21.23
C MET A 79 -10.52 -8.55 -21.17
N LEU A 80 -9.54 -7.79 -21.67
CA LEU A 80 -8.13 -8.18 -21.60
C LEU A 80 -7.64 -8.29 -20.16
N LYS A 81 -7.98 -7.31 -19.32
CA LYS A 81 -7.67 -7.32 -17.90
C LYS A 81 -8.20 -8.57 -17.20
N ASP A 82 -9.44 -8.96 -17.48
CA ASP A 82 -10.08 -10.12 -16.86
C ASP A 82 -9.46 -11.46 -17.33
N SER A 83 -8.76 -11.46 -18.47
CA SER A 83 -8.16 -12.64 -19.08
C SER A 83 -6.67 -12.86 -18.76
N MET A 84 -6.04 -11.91 -18.04
CA MET A 84 -4.60 -11.90 -17.78
C MET A 84 -4.33 -11.76 -16.28
N ASP A 85 -3.17 -12.24 -15.83
CA ASP A 85 -2.72 -11.98 -14.46
C ASP A 85 -2.41 -10.47 -14.27
N ASP A 86 -2.56 -9.97 -13.03
CA ASP A 86 -2.42 -8.55 -12.72
C ASP A 86 -1.03 -8.01 -13.08
N ILE A 87 0.02 -8.83 -12.96
CA ILE A 87 1.39 -8.44 -13.26
C ILE A 87 1.56 -8.22 -14.77
N SER A 88 1.11 -9.17 -15.59
CA SER A 88 1.11 -9.04 -17.05
C SER A 88 0.26 -7.86 -17.50
N TRP A 89 -0.93 -7.68 -16.90
CA TRP A 89 -1.80 -6.53 -17.17
C TRP A 89 -1.11 -5.20 -16.86
N ARG A 90 -0.53 -5.06 -15.67
CA ARG A 90 0.12 -3.83 -15.22
C ARG A 90 1.36 -3.50 -16.04
N SER A 91 2.17 -4.51 -16.36
CA SER A 91 3.37 -4.35 -17.17
C SER A 91 3.02 -3.92 -18.59
N ILE A 92 2.25 -4.73 -19.29
CA ILE A 92 2.01 -4.60 -20.74
C ILE A 92 1.05 -3.43 -21.03
N TYR A 93 -0.01 -3.28 -20.25
CA TYR A 93 -1.09 -2.35 -20.58
C TYR A 93 -1.08 -1.08 -19.73
N GLN A 94 -0.68 -1.14 -18.45
CA GLN A 94 -0.66 0.05 -17.59
C GLN A 94 0.67 0.81 -17.58
N GLN A 95 1.72 0.26 -18.21
CA GLN A 95 3.09 0.80 -18.17
C GLN A 95 3.70 0.82 -16.75
N GLU A 96 3.28 -0.13 -15.92
CA GLU A 96 3.74 -0.35 -14.55
C GLU A 96 4.41 -1.74 -14.43
N PRO A 97 5.60 -1.95 -15.02
CA PRO A 97 6.30 -3.22 -14.87
C PRO A 97 6.74 -3.43 -13.42
N ILE A 98 6.46 -4.61 -12.88
CA ILE A 98 6.85 -5.04 -11.53
C ILE A 98 7.99 -6.06 -11.66
N GLU A 99 9.06 -5.91 -10.87
CA GLU A 99 10.13 -6.93 -10.81
C GLU A 99 9.69 -8.15 -10.02
N ARG A 100 10.21 -9.34 -10.36
CA ARG A 100 10.07 -10.54 -9.52
C ARG A 100 11.15 -10.64 -8.44
N GLU A 101 12.32 -10.02 -8.64
CA GLU A 101 13.38 -9.98 -7.62
C GLU A 101 13.14 -8.82 -6.66
N GLY A 102 13.10 -9.12 -5.36
CA GLY A 102 12.95 -8.12 -4.31
C GLY A 102 11.51 -7.72 -3.96
N VAL A 103 10.49 -8.27 -4.63
CA VAL A 103 9.09 -8.16 -4.17
C VAL A 103 8.96 -8.89 -2.83
N LEU A 104 8.43 -8.18 -1.85
CA LEU A 104 8.35 -8.73 -0.49
C LEU A 104 7.08 -9.56 -0.27
N TYR A 105 5.95 -9.13 -0.84
CA TYR A 105 4.65 -9.78 -0.68
C TYR A 105 4.15 -10.33 -2.01
N HIS A 106 3.88 -11.63 -2.07
CA HIS A 106 3.19 -12.27 -3.19
C HIS A 106 1.72 -12.49 -2.81
N GLU A 107 0.81 -12.44 -3.78
CA GLU A 107 -0.62 -12.71 -3.51
C GLU A 107 -0.83 -14.11 -2.91
N ASP A 108 -0.09 -15.11 -3.38
CA ASP A 108 -0.15 -16.48 -2.89
C ASP A 108 0.38 -16.65 -1.45
N ASP A 109 1.16 -15.68 -0.95
CA ASP A 109 1.67 -15.68 0.43
C ASP A 109 0.66 -15.12 1.43
N LEU A 110 -0.41 -14.48 0.95
CA LEU A 110 -1.37 -13.75 1.78
C LEU A 110 -2.65 -14.55 1.98
N GLN A 111 -3.23 -14.40 3.17
CA GLN A 111 -4.51 -15.02 3.51
C GLN A 111 -5.64 -14.03 3.26
N TYR A 112 -6.77 -14.51 2.76
CA TYR A 112 -7.91 -13.67 2.42
C TYR A 112 -9.22 -14.15 3.03
N PHE A 113 -10.11 -13.21 3.35
CA PHE A 113 -11.49 -13.47 3.77
C PHE A 113 -12.49 -12.58 3.02
N ASN A 114 -13.77 -12.95 3.04
CA ASN A 114 -14.81 -12.27 2.27
C ASN A 114 -15.56 -11.16 3.04
N GLY A 115 -15.09 -10.83 4.24
CA GLY A 115 -15.69 -9.80 5.12
C GLY A 115 -16.41 -10.36 6.34
N ASP A 116 -16.71 -11.66 6.36
CA ASP A 116 -17.28 -12.32 7.53
C ASP A 116 -16.19 -12.63 8.56
N LEU A 117 -16.32 -12.04 9.75
CA LEU A 117 -15.49 -12.36 10.91
C LEU A 117 -16.03 -13.62 11.63
N PRO A 118 -15.19 -14.32 12.42
CA PRO A 118 -15.65 -15.43 13.26
C PRO A 118 -16.87 -15.03 14.12
N LYS A 119 -17.99 -15.75 13.98
CA LYS A 119 -19.26 -15.43 14.67
C LYS A 119 -19.38 -16.05 16.06
N ASP A 120 -18.63 -17.11 16.31
CA ASP A 120 -18.74 -17.92 17.53
C ASP A 120 -17.82 -17.44 18.65
N LYS A 121 -17.04 -16.39 18.42
CA LYS A 121 -16.09 -15.83 19.37
C LYS A 121 -16.09 -14.31 19.27
N GLU A 122 -16.01 -13.62 20.40
CA GLU A 122 -15.69 -12.20 20.44
C GLU A 122 -14.20 -11.98 20.13
N PRO A 123 -13.82 -10.88 19.48
CA PRO A 123 -12.42 -10.56 19.23
C PRO A 123 -11.66 -10.32 20.54
N ASP A 124 -10.42 -10.80 20.60
CA ASP A 124 -9.56 -10.62 21.78
C ASP A 124 -9.16 -9.14 21.93
N ALA A 125 -8.95 -8.45 20.81
CA ALA A 125 -8.81 -7.00 20.73
C ALA A 125 -9.09 -6.47 19.32
N ILE A 126 -9.44 -5.19 19.22
CA ILE A 126 -9.55 -4.46 17.95
C ILE A 126 -8.61 -3.27 18.01
N VAL A 127 -7.56 -3.28 17.20
CA VAL A 127 -6.52 -2.26 17.24
C VAL A 127 -6.24 -1.69 15.87
N ALA A 128 -5.73 -0.48 15.81
CA ALA A 128 -5.32 0.14 14.56
C ALA A 128 -3.99 0.88 14.76
N VAL A 129 -3.30 1.10 13.66
CA VAL A 129 -2.18 2.04 13.59
C VAL A 129 -2.48 3.09 12.55
N CYS A 130 -1.87 4.26 12.63
CA CYS A 130 -1.97 5.31 11.63
C CYS A 130 -0.58 5.85 11.32
N ASP A 131 -0.06 5.51 10.14
CA ASP A 131 1.04 6.23 9.51
C ASP A 131 0.47 7.56 9.02
N SER A 132 0.70 8.63 9.79
CA SER A 132 0.20 9.95 9.46
C SER A 132 1.09 10.57 8.36
N LYS A 133 0.60 11.61 7.69
CA LYS A 133 1.38 12.30 6.65
C LYS A 133 2.10 13.52 7.24
N GLY A 134 3.40 13.65 6.97
CA GLY A 134 4.18 14.85 7.31
C GLY A 134 4.03 15.96 6.27
N GLN A 135 4.70 15.84 5.12
CA GLN A 135 4.58 16.75 3.97
C GLN A 135 4.73 15.97 2.66
N GLY A 136 4.04 16.38 1.58
CA GLY A 136 4.31 15.87 0.23
C GLY A 136 3.21 15.00 -0.39
N ARG A 137 3.60 13.90 -1.05
CA ARG A 137 2.72 13.03 -1.86
C ARG A 137 2.34 11.71 -1.19
N ASP A 138 2.76 11.52 0.06
CA ASP A 138 2.55 10.27 0.80
C ASP A 138 1.08 10.10 1.20
N TYR A 139 0.71 8.84 1.44
CA TYR A 139 -0.62 8.43 1.84
C TYR A 139 -0.68 8.31 3.37
N VAL A 140 -1.78 8.79 3.96
CA VAL A 140 -2.15 8.31 5.30
C VAL A 140 -2.54 6.85 5.15
N SER A 141 -1.90 5.98 5.92
CA SER A 141 -2.20 4.54 5.93
C SER A 141 -2.57 4.08 7.33
N ALA A 142 -3.84 3.70 7.51
CA ALA A 142 -4.36 3.23 8.78
C ALA A 142 -5.13 1.91 8.65
N PRO A 143 -4.46 0.75 8.76
CA PRO A 143 -5.11 -0.54 8.82
C PRO A 143 -5.75 -0.78 10.20
N CYS A 144 -6.95 -1.36 10.21
CA CYS A 144 -7.65 -1.84 11.41
C CYS A 144 -7.51 -3.36 11.50
N GLY A 145 -6.95 -3.84 12.61
CA GLY A 145 -6.77 -5.26 12.92
C GLY A 145 -7.74 -5.75 13.99
N VAL A 146 -8.48 -6.80 13.68
CA VAL A 146 -9.34 -7.54 14.62
C VAL A 146 -8.65 -8.85 14.97
N ILE A 147 -8.28 -9.00 16.24
CA ILE A 147 -7.44 -10.10 16.71
C ILE A 147 -8.30 -11.26 17.22
N TYR A 148 -8.02 -12.46 16.71
CA TYR A 148 -8.58 -13.74 17.16
C TYR A 148 -7.45 -14.75 17.35
N GLY A 149 -7.01 -14.94 18.60
CA GLY A 149 -5.84 -15.74 18.93
C GLY A 149 -4.61 -15.23 18.18
N ASP A 150 -4.03 -16.08 17.36
CA ASP A 150 -2.84 -15.77 16.57
C ASP A 150 -3.15 -15.09 15.23
N LEU A 151 -4.43 -14.91 14.85
CA LEU A 151 -4.83 -14.31 13.58
C LEU A 151 -5.30 -12.87 13.73
N VAL A 152 -4.92 -12.03 12.78
CA VAL A 152 -5.30 -10.61 12.71
C VAL A 152 -6.06 -10.38 11.42
N TYR A 153 -7.38 -10.22 11.53
CA TYR A 153 -8.23 -9.89 10.39
C TYR A 153 -8.16 -8.40 10.09
N ILE A 154 -8.01 -8.02 8.83
CA ILE A 154 -7.94 -6.61 8.41
C ILE A 154 -9.23 -6.21 7.67
N PRO A 155 -10.35 -5.94 8.37
CA PRO A 155 -11.64 -5.63 7.74
C PRO A 155 -11.74 -4.22 7.15
N ALA A 156 -10.86 -3.31 7.58
CA ALA A 156 -10.86 -1.93 7.12
C ALA A 156 -9.45 -1.38 7.03
N TRP A 157 -9.25 -0.48 6.06
CA TRP A 157 -7.99 0.19 5.84
C TRP A 157 -8.26 1.56 5.21
N VAL A 158 -7.91 2.62 5.93
CA VAL A 158 -7.90 3.98 5.36
C VAL A 158 -6.57 4.18 4.63
N PHE A 159 -6.63 4.49 3.33
CA PHE A 159 -5.44 4.70 2.52
C PHE A 159 -5.65 5.87 1.56
N ASN A 160 -5.26 7.06 2.00
CA ASN A 160 -5.68 8.31 1.36
C ASN A 160 -4.60 9.39 1.44
N ASN A 161 -4.31 10.08 0.32
CA ASN A 161 -3.29 11.13 0.23
C ASN A 161 -3.83 12.57 0.36
N GLY A 162 -5.11 12.70 0.72
CA GLY A 162 -5.80 13.96 0.94
C GLY A 162 -5.26 14.77 2.11
N LEU A 163 -5.82 15.96 2.29
CA LEU A 163 -5.45 16.85 3.40
C LEU A 163 -5.92 16.28 4.75
N PRO A 164 -5.29 16.68 5.87
CA PRO A 164 -5.70 16.24 7.21
C PRO A 164 -7.19 16.42 7.52
N ASP A 165 -7.83 17.49 7.01
CA ASP A 165 -9.26 17.73 7.19
C ASP A 165 -10.15 16.65 6.55
N VAL A 166 -9.63 15.91 5.57
CA VAL A 166 -10.29 14.76 4.94
C VAL A 166 -9.88 13.46 5.63
N THR A 167 -8.59 13.27 5.92
CA THR A 167 -8.09 11.99 6.42
C THR A 167 -8.40 11.75 7.89
N LYS A 168 -8.38 12.78 8.76
CA LYS A 168 -8.72 12.61 10.19
C LYS A 168 -10.16 12.10 10.39
N PRO A 169 -11.19 12.65 9.73
CA PRO A 169 -12.54 12.07 9.79
C PRO A 169 -12.62 10.63 9.27
N LEU A 170 -11.85 10.26 8.24
CA LEU A 170 -11.83 8.89 7.73
C LEU A 170 -11.28 7.92 8.79
N VAL A 171 -10.15 8.26 9.43
CA VAL A 171 -9.56 7.43 10.50
C VAL A 171 -10.48 7.37 11.72
N ALA A 172 -11.07 8.49 12.14
CA ALA A 172 -12.01 8.53 13.26
C ALA A 172 -13.26 7.67 12.99
N ASN A 173 -13.86 7.77 11.79
CA ASN A 173 -15.02 6.97 11.40
C ASN A 173 -14.70 5.48 11.31
N MET A 174 -13.50 5.11 10.84
CA MET A 174 -13.04 3.72 10.89
C MET A 174 -12.98 3.22 12.34
N CYS A 175 -12.42 4.01 13.26
CA CYS A 175 -12.32 3.64 14.66
C CYS A 175 -13.70 3.45 15.32
N LEU A 176 -14.63 4.38 15.06
CA LEU A 176 -16.01 4.32 15.55
C LEU A 176 -16.75 3.10 15.00
N LYS A 177 -16.70 2.89 13.69
CA LYS A 177 -17.42 1.79 13.01
C LYS A 177 -16.97 0.42 13.50
N HIS A 178 -15.68 0.26 13.78
CA HIS A 178 -15.10 -1.01 14.18
C HIS A 178 -14.89 -1.15 15.70
N ASN A 179 -15.32 -0.16 16.50
CA ASN A 179 -15.10 -0.13 17.95
C ASN A 179 -13.62 -0.36 18.34
N VAL A 180 -12.71 0.31 17.64
CA VAL A 180 -11.26 0.19 17.88
C VAL A 180 -10.95 0.58 19.33
N SER A 181 -10.27 -0.29 20.07
CA SER A 181 -9.91 -0.07 21.47
C SER A 181 -8.63 0.73 21.62
N ARG A 182 -7.66 0.53 20.72
CA ARG A 182 -6.37 1.24 20.69
C ARG A 182 -5.99 1.66 19.27
N LEU A 183 -5.61 2.93 19.12
CA LEU A 183 -5.06 3.49 17.88
C LEU A 183 -3.67 4.06 18.18
N ASP A 184 -2.64 3.52 17.55
CA ASP A 184 -1.28 4.08 17.65
C ASP A 184 -0.99 4.96 16.43
N VAL A 185 -0.68 6.23 16.64
CA VAL A 185 -0.42 7.23 15.59
C VAL A 185 1.08 7.53 15.54
N GLU A 186 1.69 7.34 14.38
CA GLU A 186 3.09 7.70 14.19
C GLU A 186 3.26 9.22 14.12
N MET A 187 4.16 9.73 14.95
CA MET A 187 4.52 11.14 15.00
C MET A 187 5.57 11.47 13.93
N ASN A 188 5.15 12.24 12.95
CA ASN A 188 6.03 12.99 12.06
C ASN A 188 5.87 14.50 12.35
N ASN A 189 6.49 15.37 11.55
CA ASN A 189 6.31 16.84 11.69
C ASN A 189 4.82 17.22 11.60
N GLY A 190 4.14 17.36 12.75
CA GLY A 190 2.71 17.67 12.85
C GLY A 190 1.81 16.54 13.39
N GLY A 191 2.39 15.42 13.83
CA GLY A 191 1.66 14.26 14.36
C GLY A 191 0.73 14.57 15.54
N ASP A 192 1.15 15.45 16.48
CA ASP A 192 0.36 15.88 17.64
C ASP A 192 -1.02 16.44 17.22
N TYR A 193 -1.01 17.29 16.19
CA TYR A 193 -2.23 17.90 15.66
C TYR A 193 -3.13 16.86 14.98
N TYR A 194 -2.54 15.83 14.37
CA TYR A 194 -3.28 14.77 13.72
C TYR A 194 -4.02 13.89 14.75
N ALA A 195 -3.29 13.38 15.73
CA ALA A 195 -3.82 12.51 16.77
C ALA A 195 -4.89 13.21 17.62
N ASP A 196 -4.67 14.46 18.04
CA ASP A 196 -5.67 15.21 18.82
C ASP A 196 -6.97 15.44 18.01
N GLY A 197 -6.84 15.80 16.73
CA GLY A 197 -8.02 15.97 15.86
C GLY A 197 -8.81 14.67 15.67
N VAL A 198 -8.14 13.53 15.54
CA VAL A 198 -8.80 12.21 15.49
C VAL A 198 -9.47 11.90 16.83
N ASN A 199 -8.80 12.18 17.95
CA ASN A 199 -9.35 11.97 19.31
C ASN A 199 -10.65 12.74 19.50
N GLN A 200 -10.66 14.03 19.15
CA GLN A 200 -11.84 14.88 19.29
C GLN A 200 -13.03 14.35 18.46
N LEU A 201 -12.77 13.89 17.23
CA LEU A 201 -13.80 13.31 16.36
C LEU A 201 -14.35 11.99 16.91
N ILE A 202 -13.48 11.10 17.41
CA ILE A 202 -13.92 9.84 18.03
C ILE A 202 -14.76 10.12 19.28
N ARG A 203 -14.29 11.01 20.17
CA ARG A 203 -15.04 11.40 21.39
C ARG A 203 -16.37 12.06 21.06
N GLY A 204 -16.40 12.95 20.07
CA GLY A 204 -17.62 13.59 19.58
C GLY A 204 -18.62 12.60 18.97
N GLY A 205 -18.13 11.50 18.38
CA GLY A 205 -18.92 10.38 17.89
C GLY A 205 -19.31 9.34 18.96
N GLY A 206 -18.95 9.56 20.23
CA GLY A 206 -19.27 8.65 21.34
C GLY A 206 -18.32 7.44 21.49
N GLY A 207 -17.19 7.43 20.78
CA GLY A 207 -16.18 6.38 20.89
C GLY A 207 -15.22 6.57 22.07
N TYR A 208 -14.56 5.48 22.45
CA TYR A 208 -13.64 5.43 23.60
C TYR A 208 -12.23 4.94 23.24
N THR A 209 -11.86 4.96 21.96
CA THR A 209 -10.54 4.53 21.48
C THR A 209 -9.41 5.21 22.25
N SER A 210 -8.50 4.43 22.81
CA SER A 210 -7.27 4.94 23.41
C SER A 210 -6.27 5.27 22.31
N ILE A 211 -5.97 6.56 22.14
CA ILE A 211 -4.97 7.01 21.18
C ILE A 211 -3.62 7.09 21.88
N ARG A 212 -2.59 6.53 21.26
CA ARG A 212 -1.19 6.69 21.66
C ARG A 212 -0.39 7.22 20.49
N GLU A 213 0.63 7.99 20.82
CA GLU A 213 1.55 8.56 19.85
C GLU A 213 2.91 7.90 20.02
N PHE A 214 3.62 7.63 18.93
CA PHE A 214 4.94 7.02 18.98
C PHE A 214 5.85 7.56 17.88
N PHE A 215 7.17 7.41 18.09
CA PHE A 215 8.19 7.77 17.11
C PHE A 215 8.92 6.52 16.64
N THR A 216 9.04 6.34 15.33
CA THR A 216 9.91 5.29 14.78
C THR A 216 11.32 5.82 14.55
N SER A 217 12.30 5.25 15.25
CA SER A 217 13.73 5.51 15.00
C SER A 217 14.37 4.48 14.05
N THR A 218 13.68 3.36 13.82
CA THR A 218 14.15 2.27 12.96
C THR A 218 13.99 2.62 11.49
N ASN A 219 14.94 2.22 10.64
CA ASN A 219 14.82 2.39 9.20
C ASN A 219 13.55 1.70 8.66
N LYS A 220 12.73 2.45 7.91
CA LYS A 220 11.44 2.02 7.35
C LYS A 220 11.54 0.67 6.62
N ILE A 221 12.53 0.52 5.74
CA ILE A 221 12.74 -0.73 4.96
C ILE A 221 13.08 -1.90 5.88
N THR A 222 13.97 -1.69 6.87
CA THR A 222 14.34 -2.74 7.83
C THR A 222 13.13 -3.22 8.64
N LYS A 223 12.29 -2.29 9.10
CA LYS A 223 11.04 -2.59 9.83
C LYS A 223 10.11 -3.45 8.97
N ILE A 224 9.83 -3.01 7.75
CA ILE A 224 8.98 -3.73 6.78
C ILE A 224 9.49 -5.15 6.52
N VAL A 225 10.80 -5.31 6.24
CA VAL A 225 11.38 -6.62 5.96
C VAL A 225 11.31 -7.53 7.19
N THR A 226 11.64 -7.02 8.37
CA THR A 226 11.66 -7.81 9.62
C THR A 226 10.26 -8.31 9.99
N GLU A 227 9.23 -7.49 9.79
CA GLU A 227 7.85 -7.81 10.17
C GLU A 227 7.09 -8.62 9.10
N SER A 228 7.60 -8.68 7.86
CA SER A 228 6.89 -9.28 6.73
C SER A 228 6.50 -10.75 6.91
N ASP A 229 7.36 -11.57 7.51
CA ASP A 229 7.08 -13.00 7.74
C ASP A 229 5.89 -13.18 8.69
N PHE A 230 5.79 -12.35 9.73
CA PHE A 230 4.66 -12.37 10.66
C PHE A 230 3.37 -11.94 9.96
N VAL A 231 3.43 -10.86 9.18
CA VAL A 231 2.27 -10.37 8.41
C VAL A 231 1.74 -11.47 7.48
N LYS A 232 2.60 -12.16 6.71
CA LYS A 232 2.17 -13.25 5.81
C LYS A 232 1.47 -14.39 6.54
N LYS A 233 2.00 -14.77 7.71
CA LYS A 233 1.51 -15.93 8.48
C LYS A 233 0.26 -15.65 9.31
N HIS A 234 0.10 -14.41 9.78
CA HIS A 234 -0.91 -14.09 10.80
C HIS A 234 -1.99 -13.13 10.32
N PHE A 235 -1.76 -12.37 9.25
CA PHE A 235 -2.74 -11.36 8.80
C PHE A 235 -3.66 -11.95 7.73
N VAL A 236 -4.97 -11.70 7.89
CA VAL A 236 -6.02 -12.15 6.98
C VAL A 236 -6.70 -10.93 6.36
N PHE A 237 -6.47 -10.71 5.07
CA PHE A 237 -6.87 -9.50 4.33
C PHE A 237 -8.24 -9.65 3.69
N LEU A 238 -8.98 -8.55 3.55
CA LEU A 238 -10.22 -8.55 2.80
C LEU A 238 -9.90 -8.85 1.32
N ASN A 239 -10.63 -9.80 0.73
CA ASN A 239 -10.37 -10.25 -0.64
C ASN A 239 -10.44 -9.06 -1.64
N PRO A 240 -9.32 -8.68 -2.29
CA PRO A 240 -9.28 -7.52 -3.18
C PRO A 240 -10.10 -7.71 -4.46
N GLN A 241 -10.37 -8.96 -4.85
CA GLN A 241 -11.18 -9.29 -6.02
C GLN A 241 -12.69 -9.18 -5.74
N SER A 242 -13.10 -9.13 -4.47
CA SER A 242 -14.52 -8.97 -4.12
C SER A 242 -15.07 -7.61 -4.61
N PRO A 243 -16.29 -7.56 -5.17
CA PRO A 243 -16.92 -6.30 -5.57
C PRO A 243 -17.23 -5.41 -4.37
N ASN A 244 -17.38 -5.98 -3.18
CA ASN A 244 -17.71 -5.26 -1.95
C ASN A 244 -16.50 -4.62 -1.26
N THR A 245 -15.28 -4.97 -1.70
CA THR A 245 -14.06 -4.40 -1.14
C THR A 245 -13.92 -2.93 -1.56
N PRO A 246 -13.77 -1.99 -0.60
CA PRO A 246 -13.64 -0.56 -0.91
C PRO A 246 -12.45 -0.26 -1.82
N LYS A 247 -12.58 0.77 -2.67
CA LYS A 247 -11.49 1.19 -3.57
C LYS A 247 -10.20 1.52 -2.82
N GLU A 248 -10.28 2.25 -1.70
CA GLU A 248 -9.10 2.59 -0.88
C GLU A 248 -8.38 1.34 -0.38
N TYR A 249 -9.13 0.32 0.06
CA TYR A 249 -8.56 -0.95 0.48
C TYR A 249 -7.81 -1.64 -0.67
N LYS A 250 -8.39 -1.65 -1.88
CA LYS A 250 -7.73 -2.20 -3.08
C LYS A 250 -6.46 -1.42 -3.42
N ASP A 251 -6.48 -0.11 -3.27
CA ASP A 251 -5.31 0.75 -3.51
C ASP A 251 -4.20 0.49 -2.47
N ALA A 252 -4.54 0.26 -1.20
CA ALA A 252 -3.60 -0.17 -0.16
C ALA A 252 -2.96 -1.54 -0.50
N MET A 253 -3.78 -2.53 -0.88
CA MET A 253 -3.28 -3.85 -1.28
C MET A 253 -2.35 -3.79 -2.50
N ARG A 254 -2.64 -2.92 -3.48
CA ARG A 254 -1.73 -2.67 -4.61
C ARG A 254 -0.40 -2.06 -4.16
N ASN A 255 -0.43 -1.21 -3.13
CA ASN A 255 0.80 -0.63 -2.57
C ASN A 255 1.64 -1.70 -1.84
N VAL A 256 1.01 -2.62 -1.10
CA VAL A 256 1.67 -3.77 -0.46
C VAL A 256 2.32 -4.68 -1.50
N LEU A 257 1.56 -5.14 -2.49
CA LEU A 257 2.02 -6.08 -3.52
C LEU A 257 3.02 -5.45 -4.50
N GLY A 258 3.01 -4.12 -4.62
CA GLY A 258 3.97 -3.36 -5.43
C GLY A 258 5.28 -3.03 -4.70
N PHE A 259 5.39 -3.33 -3.40
CA PHE A 259 6.57 -2.99 -2.61
C PHE A 259 7.77 -3.89 -2.96
N THR A 260 8.92 -3.26 -3.20
CA THR A 260 10.19 -3.93 -3.48
C THR A 260 11.28 -3.45 -2.54
N VAL A 261 12.10 -4.37 -2.03
CA VAL A 261 13.19 -4.09 -1.09
C VAL A 261 14.40 -3.45 -1.80
N THR A 262 14.60 -3.78 -3.08
CA THR A 262 15.79 -3.45 -3.87
C THR A 262 15.66 -2.16 -4.70
N GLY A 263 14.47 -1.55 -4.74
CA GLY A 263 14.17 -0.35 -5.52
C GLY A 263 13.83 0.87 -4.66
N LYS A 264 13.88 2.07 -5.27
CA LYS A 264 13.18 3.24 -4.69
C LYS A 264 11.68 3.03 -4.87
N SER A 265 11.04 2.29 -3.95
CA SER A 265 9.59 2.19 -3.93
C SER A 265 9.02 3.61 -3.79
N LYS A 266 8.17 4.00 -4.75
CA LYS A 266 7.67 5.39 -4.84
C LYS A 266 6.75 5.74 -3.66
N HIS A 267 6.09 4.74 -3.09
CA HIS A 267 5.23 4.81 -1.91
C HIS A 267 5.35 3.48 -1.16
N ASP A 268 5.61 3.53 0.14
CA ASP A 268 5.78 2.36 1.03
C ASP A 268 4.92 2.47 2.30
N ASP A 269 3.92 3.36 2.28
CA ASP A 269 3.06 3.69 3.43
C ASP A 269 2.19 2.49 3.87
N ALA A 270 1.65 1.70 2.92
CA ALA A 270 0.86 0.53 3.26
C ALA A 270 1.68 -0.59 3.92
N PRO A 271 2.78 -1.10 3.33
CA PRO A 271 3.60 -2.12 3.97
C PRO A 271 4.22 -1.62 5.29
N ASP A 272 4.51 -0.32 5.42
CA ASP A 272 5.02 0.22 6.68
C ASP A 272 3.98 0.22 7.80
N SER A 273 2.76 0.66 7.50
CA SER A 273 1.66 0.59 8.45
C SER A 273 1.31 -0.85 8.85
N LEU A 274 1.46 -1.84 7.95
CA LEU A 274 1.32 -3.26 8.34
C LEU A 274 2.43 -3.71 9.29
N ALA A 275 3.67 -3.28 9.05
CA ALA A 275 4.78 -3.58 9.94
C ALA A 275 4.56 -2.96 11.33
N MET A 276 4.06 -1.72 11.40
CA MET A 276 3.69 -1.07 12.66
C MET A 276 2.54 -1.79 13.37
N LEU A 277 1.52 -2.24 12.62
CA LEU A 277 0.43 -3.03 13.18
C LEU A 277 0.93 -4.37 13.71
N SER A 278 1.87 -5.02 13.01
CA SER A 278 2.51 -6.26 13.46
C SER A 278 3.25 -6.07 14.78
N GLN A 279 4.04 -5.00 14.91
CA GLN A 279 4.70 -4.65 16.17
C GLN A 279 3.70 -4.43 17.30
N LEU A 280 2.63 -3.67 17.05
CA LEU A 280 1.57 -3.43 18.03
C LEU A 280 0.90 -4.74 18.49
N VAL A 281 0.57 -5.64 17.55
CA VAL A 281 -0.02 -6.94 17.88
C VAL A 281 0.92 -7.79 18.74
N LYS A 282 2.22 -7.84 18.38
CA LYS A 282 3.22 -8.57 19.15
C LYS A 282 3.36 -8.01 20.57
N ASP A 283 3.38 -6.68 20.71
CA ASP A 283 3.46 -6.01 22.02
C ASP A 283 2.26 -6.34 22.92
N LEU A 284 1.06 -6.50 22.33
CA LEU A 284 -0.14 -6.90 23.06
C LEU A 284 -0.08 -8.38 23.47
N SER A 285 0.45 -9.25 22.61
CA SER A 285 0.57 -10.69 22.89
C SER A 285 1.61 -11.02 23.97
N GLY A 286 2.58 -10.14 24.21
CA GLY A 286 3.59 -10.27 25.27
C GLY A 286 3.08 -9.94 26.68
N MET A 287 1.81 -9.55 26.83
CA MET A 287 1.25 -9.14 28.12
C MET A 287 0.75 -10.37 28.92
N GLU A 288 1.48 -10.72 29.97
CA GLU A 288 1.04 -11.71 30.97
C GLU A 288 -0.14 -11.14 31.78
N VAL A 289 -1.35 -11.68 31.59
CA VAL A 289 -2.52 -11.28 32.39
C VAL A 289 -2.37 -11.87 33.80
N ARG A 290 -1.95 -11.03 34.75
CA ARG A 290 -2.00 -11.36 36.18
C ARG A 290 -3.36 -10.97 36.74
N ILE A 291 -4.20 -11.96 37.04
CA ILE A 291 -5.43 -11.76 37.79
C ILE A 291 -5.04 -11.49 39.25
N VAL A 292 -5.18 -10.24 39.69
CA VAL A 292 -4.93 -9.85 41.08
C VAL A 292 -6.28 -9.66 41.78
N ASP A 293 -6.47 -10.31 42.94
CA ASP A 293 -7.66 -10.06 43.76
C ASP A 293 -7.62 -8.63 44.27
N ARG A 294 -8.66 -7.85 43.98
CA ARG A 294 -8.80 -6.46 44.44
C ARG A 294 -8.68 -6.32 45.95
N ARG A 295 -8.99 -7.36 46.73
CA ARG A 295 -8.84 -7.39 48.20
C ARG A 295 -7.40 -7.54 48.68
N SER A 296 -6.48 -7.94 47.80
CA SER A 296 -5.06 -8.15 48.10
C SER A 296 -4.16 -6.95 47.77
N LEU A 297 -4.73 -5.87 47.24
CA LEU A 297 -3.97 -4.65 46.95
C LEU A 297 -3.82 -3.82 48.23
N PRO A 298 -2.63 -3.27 48.53
CA PRO A 298 -2.44 -2.37 49.66
C PRO A 298 -3.35 -1.12 49.51
N LEU A 299 -3.93 -0.68 50.62
CA LEU A 299 -4.69 0.58 50.72
C LEU A 299 -3.79 1.80 50.47
#